data_AF-A0A344UV32-F1
#
_entry.id   AF-A0A344UV32-F1
#
_cell.length_a   1.000
_cell.length_b   1.000
_cell.length_c   1.000
_cell.angle_alpha   90.00
_cell.angle_beta   90.00
_cell.angle_gamma   90.00
#
_symmetry.space_group_name_H-M   'P 1'
#
loop_
_entity.id
_entity.type
_entity.pdbx_description
1 polymer ?
#
loop_
_entity_poly.entity_id
_entity_poly.type
_entity_poly.pdbx_seq_one_letter_code
_entity_poly.pdbx_strand_id
1 'polypeptide(L)'
;MAAMALADSGEMLARRMESGGPGWEQDFGGMLGVALLAGEVSAQAAFRVSQASKVRSAAVNALLEDFSAVFVASQLGISRQKVYEIGRTASTTRRGRR
;
A
#
# COMPACT_ATOMS: atom_id res chain seq x y z
N MET A 1 11.39 -20.30 -5.63
CA MET A 1 10.01 -20.03 -5.18
C MET A 1 9.95 -18.85 -4.22
N ALA A 2 10.77 -18.77 -3.16
CA ALA A 2 10.82 -17.62 -2.24
C ALA A 2 10.94 -16.24 -2.91
N ALA A 3 11.92 -16.04 -3.81
CA ALA A 3 12.09 -14.77 -4.54
C ALA A 3 10.88 -14.42 -5.43
N MET A 4 10.22 -15.43 -6.01
CA MET A 4 9.02 -15.22 -6.84
C MET A 4 7.82 -14.80 -5.99
N ALA A 5 7.68 -15.34 -4.77
CA ALA A 5 6.63 -14.95 -3.83
C ALA A 5 6.75 -13.50 -3.35
N LEU A 6 7.96 -12.92 -3.39
CA LEU A 6 8.14 -11.48 -3.13
C LEU A 6 7.87 -10.64 -4.37
N ALA A 7 8.24 -11.15 -5.55
CA ALA A 7 8.03 -10.45 -6.82
C ALA A 7 6.53 -10.29 -7.14
N ASP A 8 5.71 -11.31 -6.86
CA ASP A 8 4.26 -11.29 -7.09
C ASP A 8 3.45 -10.76 -5.89
N SER A 9 4.12 -10.19 -4.89
CA SER A 9 3.48 -9.65 -3.67
C SER A 9 2.69 -10.69 -2.86
N GLY A 10 3.10 -11.96 -2.89
CA GLY A 10 2.55 -13.03 -2.07
C GLY A 10 1.39 -13.80 -2.72
N GLU A 11 1.04 -13.51 -3.98
CA GLU A 11 -0.06 -14.16 -4.67
C GLU A 11 0.14 -15.68 -4.78
N MET A 12 1.36 -16.12 -5.13
CA MET A 12 1.67 -17.55 -5.19
C MET A 12 1.63 -18.22 -3.82
N LEU A 13 2.01 -17.54 -2.73
CA LEU A 13 1.89 -18.09 -1.37
C LEU A 13 0.42 -18.34 -1.02
N ALA A 14 -0.45 -17.37 -1.29
CA ALA A 14 -1.89 -17.50 -1.05
C ALA A 14 -2.49 -18.66 -1.85
N ARG A 15 -2.20 -18.74 -3.15
CA ARG A 15 -2.68 -19.83 -4.01
C ARG A 15 -2.21 -21.20 -3.54
N ARG A 16 -0.96 -21.34 -3.09
CA ARG A 16 -0.43 -22.62 -2.59
C ARG A 16 -1.05 -23.02 -1.26
N MET A 17 -1.23 -22.08 -0.35
CA MET A 17 -1.96 -22.29 0.90
C MET A 17 -3.40 -22.76 0.63
N GLU A 18 -4.11 -22.08 -0.27
CA GLU A 18 -5.50 -22.42 -0.65
C GLU A 18 -5.60 -23.79 -1.34
N SER A 19 -4.59 -24.18 -2.13
CA SER A 19 -4.56 -25.49 -2.77
C SER A 19 -4.51 -26.65 -1.76
N GLY A 20 -4.09 -26.40 -0.52
CA GLY A 20 -4.15 -27.35 0.60
C GLY A 20 -3.33 -28.63 0.42
N GLY A 21 -2.47 -28.71 -0.59
CA GLY A 21 -1.65 -29.89 -0.86
C GLY A 21 -0.72 -30.21 0.32
N PRO A 22 -0.60 -31.47 0.75
CA PRO A 22 0.38 -31.84 1.77
C PRO A 22 1.79 -31.38 1.36
N GLY A 23 2.48 -30.66 2.24
CA GLY A 23 3.84 -30.18 1.98
C GLY A 23 3.94 -28.97 1.04
N TRP A 24 2.85 -28.25 0.80
CA TRP A 24 2.85 -27.05 -0.07
C TRP A 24 3.88 -25.99 0.37
N GLU A 25 4.23 -25.95 1.65
CA GLU A 25 5.19 -25.05 2.27
C GLU A 25 6.66 -25.40 1.95
N GLN A 26 6.94 -26.63 1.50
CA GLN A 26 8.30 -27.13 1.34
C GLN A 26 9.08 -26.32 0.30
N ASP A 27 8.41 -25.94 -0.79
CA ASP A 27 8.95 -25.05 -1.83
C ASP A 27 9.39 -23.67 -1.28
N PHE A 28 8.87 -23.28 -0.12
CA PHE A 28 9.13 -22.01 0.55
C PHE A 28 10.06 -22.13 1.76
N GLY A 29 10.63 -23.31 2.01
CA GLY A 29 11.49 -23.56 3.17
C GLY A 29 10.70 -23.91 4.44
N GLY A 30 9.54 -24.54 4.30
CA GLY A 30 8.70 -24.94 5.42
C GLY A 30 7.81 -23.81 5.94
N MET A 31 7.03 -24.10 6.99
CA MET A 31 6.12 -23.12 7.60
C MET A 31 6.83 -21.87 8.14
N LEU A 32 8.06 -22.01 8.63
CA LEU A 32 8.89 -20.86 9.04
C LEU A 32 9.22 -19.98 7.83
N GLY A 33 9.63 -20.56 6.71
CA GLY A 33 9.91 -19.83 5.48
C GLY A 33 8.67 -19.11 4.94
N VAL A 34 7.51 -19.77 4.95
CA VAL A 34 6.22 -19.14 4.64
C VAL A 34 5.93 -17.94 5.54
N ALA A 35 6.08 -18.08 6.85
CA ALA A 35 5.81 -17.00 7.80
C ALA A 35 6.73 -15.79 7.58
N LEU A 36 8.03 -16.03 7.33
CA LEU A 36 9.00 -14.97 7.02
C LEU A 36 8.66 -14.26 5.71
N LEU A 37 8.31 -15.01 4.66
CA LEU A 37 7.92 -14.43 3.38
C LEU A 37 6.63 -13.62 3.48
N ALA A 38 5.61 -14.11 4.20
CA ALA A 38 4.37 -13.37 4.43
C ALA A 38 4.61 -12.08 5.24
N GLY A 39 5.54 -12.11 6.20
CA GLY A 39 6.00 -10.93 6.93
C GLY A 39 6.62 -9.89 6.00
N GLU A 40 7.52 -10.31 5.11
CA GLU A 40 8.17 -9.43 4.14
C GLU A 40 7.16 -8.83 3.14
N VAL A 41 6.23 -9.63 2.62
CA VAL A 41 5.13 -9.16 1.77
C VAL A 41 4.30 -8.10 2.50
N SER A 42 4.01 -8.30 3.79
CA SER A 42 3.27 -7.33 4.60
C SER A 42 4.04 -6.02 4.77
N ALA A 43 5.35 -6.09 5.03
CA ALA A 43 6.21 -4.92 5.13
C ALA A 43 6.28 -4.15 3.79
N GLN A 44 6.41 -4.87 2.69
CA GLN A 44 6.41 -4.30 1.34
C GLN A 44 5.08 -3.61 1.01
N ALA A 45 3.95 -4.23 1.34
CA ALA A 45 2.62 -3.65 1.17
C ALA A 45 2.46 -2.37 2.00
N ALA A 46 2.88 -2.38 3.27
CA ALA A 46 2.86 -1.20 4.12
C ALA A 46 3.70 -0.05 3.55
N PHE A 47 4.90 -0.36 3.04
CA PHE A 47 5.75 0.63 2.37
C PHE A 47 5.07 1.20 1.12
N ARG A 48 4.48 0.36 0.26
CA ARG A 48 3.75 0.80 -0.95
C ARG A 48 2.55 1.68 -0.60
N VAL A 49 1.76 1.32 0.41
CA VAL A 49 0.64 2.15 0.91
C VAL A 49 1.15 3.52 1.39
N SER A 50 2.28 3.54 2.12
CA SER A 50 2.91 4.79 2.55
C SER A 50 3.31 5.67 1.36
N GLN A 51 3.95 5.10 0.33
CA GLN A 51 4.34 5.84 -0.88
C GLN A 51 3.13 6.34 -1.66
N ALA A 52 2.14 5.48 -1.89
CA ALA A 52 0.90 5.85 -2.57
C ALA A 52 0.15 6.97 -1.83
N SER A 53 0.12 6.93 -0.50
CA SER A 53 -0.46 7.99 0.33
C SER A 53 0.23 9.34 0.13
N LYS A 54 1.58 9.35 0.08
CA LYS A 54 2.36 10.57 -0.19
C LYS A 54 2.04 11.16 -1.57
N VAL A 55 2.03 10.31 -2.60
CA VAL A 55 1.70 10.73 -3.98
C VAL A 55 0.28 11.28 -4.04
N ARG A 56 -0.69 10.58 -3.45
CA ARG A 56 -2.08 11.02 -3.40
C ARG A 56 -2.22 12.36 -2.68
N SER A 57 -1.51 12.55 -1.59
CA SER A 57 -1.52 13.80 -0.84
C SER A 57 -0.95 14.98 -1.64
N ALA A 58 0.17 14.77 -2.34
CA ALA A 58 0.74 15.76 -3.24
C ALA A 58 -0.22 16.11 -4.40
N ALA A 59 -0.83 15.09 -5.03
CA ALA A 59 -1.77 15.29 -6.12
C ALA A 59 -3.03 16.07 -5.67
N VAL A 60 -3.60 15.72 -4.50
CA VAL A 60 -4.76 16.45 -3.95
C VAL A 60 -4.40 17.90 -3.62
N ASN A 61 -3.21 18.17 -3.08
CA ASN A 61 -2.78 19.55 -2.83
C ASN A 61 -2.67 20.35 -4.13
N ALA A 62 -2.06 19.80 -5.17
CA ALA A 62 -1.98 20.47 -6.48
C ALA A 62 -3.38 20.76 -7.04
N LEU A 63 -4.31 19.81 -6.95
CA LEU A 63 -5.70 20.02 -7.39
C LEU A 63 -6.41 21.13 -6.60
N LEU A 64 -6.08 21.31 -5.31
CA LEU A 64 -6.66 22.36 -4.48
C LEU A 64 -6.08 23.76 -4.78
N GLU A 65 -5.00 23.86 -5.55
CA GLU A 65 -4.47 25.14 -6.04
C GLU A 65 -5.37 25.68 -7.15
N ASP A 66 -5.92 24.81 -8.00
CA ASP A 66 -6.73 25.19 -9.18
C ASP A 66 -8.24 25.04 -8.97
N PHE A 67 -8.67 24.15 -8.07
CA PHE A 67 -10.07 23.78 -7.88
C PHE A 67 -10.54 23.87 -6.44
N SER A 68 -11.84 24.10 -6.25
CA SER A 68 -12.45 24.06 -4.92
C SER A 68 -12.44 22.64 -4.33
N ALA A 69 -12.35 22.54 -3.00
CA ALA A 69 -12.37 21.25 -2.31
C ALA A 69 -13.67 20.45 -2.52
N VAL A 70 -14.80 21.12 -2.80
CA VAL A 70 -16.08 20.47 -3.13
C VAL A 70 -16.02 19.81 -4.50
N PHE A 71 -15.42 20.49 -5.48
CA PHE A 71 -15.21 19.93 -6.81
C PHE A 71 -14.25 18.74 -6.76
N VAL A 72 -13.11 18.86 -6.09
CA VAL A 72 -12.15 17.76 -5.93
C VAL A 72 -12.79 16.56 -5.21
N ALA A 73 -13.60 16.81 -4.17
CA ALA A 73 -14.33 15.78 -3.45
C ALA A 73 -15.29 14.98 -4.35
N SER A 74 -16.06 15.67 -5.21
CA SER A 74 -17.00 14.99 -6.11
C SER A 74 -16.30 14.14 -7.17
N GLN A 75 -15.19 14.62 -7.72
CA GLN A 75 -14.41 13.85 -8.70
C GLN A 75 -13.76 12.61 -8.10
N LEU A 76 -13.33 12.68 -6.83
CA LEU A 76 -12.69 11.57 -6.14
C LEU A 76 -13.66 10.63 -5.42
N GLY A 77 -14.97 10.94 -5.42
CA GLY A 77 -15.99 10.15 -4.72
C GLY A 77 -15.80 10.11 -3.20
N ILE A 78 -15.26 11.18 -2.60
CA ILE A 78 -14.98 11.26 -1.16
C ILE A 78 -15.59 12.53 -0.55
N SER A 79 -15.66 12.58 0.78
CA SER A 79 -16.14 13.79 1.46
C SER A 79 -15.14 14.95 1.36
N ARG A 80 -15.65 16.18 1.41
CA ARG A 80 -14.82 17.40 1.49
C ARG A 80 -13.85 17.38 2.67
N GLN A 81 -14.29 16.86 3.83
CA GLN A 81 -13.42 16.70 4.99
C GLN A 81 -12.23 15.79 4.64
N LYS A 82 -12.49 14.68 3.94
CA LYS A 82 -11.44 13.73 3.57
C LYS A 82 -10.40 14.33 2.62
N VAL A 83 -10.83 15.22 1.71
CA VAL A 83 -9.92 15.98 0.84
C VAL A 83 -8.93 16.81 1.65
N TYR A 84 -9.39 17.56 2.65
CA TYR A 84 -8.49 18.37 3.50
C TYR A 84 -7.61 17.53 4.42
N GLU A 85 -8.11 16.42 4.96
CA GLU A 85 -7.28 15.47 5.71
C GLU A 85 -6.11 14.98 4.86
N ILE A 86 -6.39 14.55 3.63
CA ILE A 86 -5.38 14.09 2.67
C ILE A 86 -4.38 15.21 2.38
N GLY A 87 -4.82 16.43 2.09
CA GLY A 87 -3.93 17.55 1.79
C GLY A 87 -3.02 17.95 2.96
N ARG A 88 -3.56 17.92 4.20
CA ARG A 88 -2.81 18.26 5.43
C ARG A 88 -1.71 17.25 5.74
N THR A 89 -1.87 15.97 5.41
CA THR A 89 -0.82 14.97 5.64
C THR A 89 0.48 15.30 4.89
N ALA A 90 0.43 15.87 3.68
CA ALA A 90 1.63 16.29 2.94
C ALA A 90 2.30 17.54 3.50
N SER A 91 1.53 18.51 4.02
CA SER A 91 2.11 19.75 4.53
C SER A 91 2.93 19.52 5.80
N THR A 92 2.53 18.56 6.64
CA THR A 92 3.32 18.10 7.80
C THR A 92 4.67 17.50 7.38
N THR A 93 4.70 16.65 6.34
CA THR A 93 5.95 16.06 5.83
C THR A 93 6.91 17.10 5.26
N ARG A 94 6.42 18.19 4.66
CA ARG A 94 7.28 19.25 4.09
C ARG A 94 7.92 20.14 5.18
N ARG A 95 7.30 20.26 6.36
CA ARG A 95 7.78 21.14 7.45
C ARG A 95 8.94 20.54 8.25
N GLY A 96 9.07 19.22 8.31
CA GLY A 96 10.17 18.52 9.02
C GLY A 96 11.48 18.38 8.23
N ARG A 97 11.55 18.93 7.01
CA ARG A 97 12.72 18.87 6.11
C ARG A 97 13.37 20.24 5.86
N ARG A 98 13.01 21.26 6.64
CA ARG A 98 13.59 22.61 6.59
C ARG A 98 14.43 22.88 7.82
#